data_AF-A0A2T7PEF6-F1
#
_entry.id   AF-A0A2T7PEF6-F1
#
_cell.length_a   1.000
_cell.length_b   1.000
_cell.length_c   1.000
_cell.angle_alpha   90.00
_cell.angle_beta   90.00
_cell.angle_gamma   90.00
#
_symmetry.space_group_name_H-M   'P 1'
#
loop_
_entity.id
_entity.type
_entity.pdbx_description
1 polymer ?
#
loop_
_entity_poly.entity_id
_entity_poly.type
_entity_poly.pdbx_seq_one_letter_code
_entity_poly.pdbx_strand_id
1 'polypeptide(L)'
;MDVWQLIAKEINKEGWGFSAQACFKKWDNLKNRYKIITERHKATGIGGTRWAYLGVMTDILQEDTSMTAPVINSSLNGIKVYARSKAGESDEENGSAVPTAGWSFQETASPDQPRTSPCVLSGYAETPPRKGKKRKREEPPTWLKEFLEKTSQAIDRLTDVVAERNMLLKQLIEKL
;
A
#
# COMPACT_ATOMS: atom_id res chain seq x y z
N MET A 1 2.83 27.92 -19.88
CA MET A 1 4.09 27.15 -19.67
C MET A 1 3.83 26.11 -18.61
N ASP A 2 4.27 24.88 -18.82
CA ASP A 2 4.17 23.81 -17.82
C ASP A 2 5.25 24.00 -16.75
N VAL A 3 4.84 24.06 -15.47
CA VAL A 3 5.72 24.29 -14.33
C VAL A 3 6.78 23.18 -14.23
N TRP A 4 6.43 21.95 -14.58
CA TRP A 4 7.35 20.81 -14.53
C TRP A 4 8.47 20.92 -15.57
N GLN A 5 8.21 21.56 -16.70
CA GLN A 5 9.23 21.85 -17.71
C GLN A 5 10.23 22.90 -17.22
N LEU A 6 9.75 23.90 -16.47
CA LEU A 6 10.62 24.91 -15.85
C LEU A 6 11.52 24.26 -14.79
N ILE A 7 10.95 23.46 -13.90
CA ILE A 7 11.67 22.75 -12.84
C ILE A 7 12.73 21.81 -13.46
N ALA A 8 12.35 21.03 -14.47
CA ALA A 8 13.28 20.16 -15.16
C ALA A 8 14.44 20.94 -15.81
N LYS A 9 14.15 22.08 -16.44
CA LYS A 9 15.20 22.95 -17.00
C LYS A 9 16.17 23.44 -15.92
N GLU A 10 15.68 23.87 -14.77
CA GLU A 10 16.54 24.36 -13.68
C GLU A 10 17.42 23.23 -13.13
N ILE A 11 16.84 22.06 -12.87
CA ILE A 11 17.58 20.88 -12.40
C ILE A 11 18.62 20.42 -13.43
N ASN A 12 18.30 20.50 -14.72
CA ASN A 12 19.22 20.18 -15.81
C ASN A 12 20.43 21.14 -15.87
N LYS A 13 20.30 22.41 -15.44
CA LYS A 13 21.44 23.35 -15.37
C LYS A 13 22.46 22.93 -14.32
N GLU A 14 22.02 22.27 -13.25
CA GLU A 14 22.90 21.72 -12.22
C GLU A 14 23.60 20.42 -12.66
N GLY A 15 23.37 19.97 -13.89
CA GLY A 15 24.01 18.78 -14.48
C GLY A 15 23.20 17.50 -14.36
N TRP A 16 21.96 17.57 -13.87
CA TRP A 16 21.11 16.39 -13.68
C TRP A 16 20.08 16.25 -14.80
N GLY A 17 20.21 15.24 -15.67
CA GLY A 17 19.32 15.00 -16.81
C GLY A 17 17.93 14.47 -16.48
N PHE A 18 17.06 15.28 -15.88
CA PHE A 18 15.68 14.89 -15.55
C PHE A 18 14.65 15.44 -16.55
N SER A 19 13.65 14.60 -16.87
CA SER A 19 12.47 15.02 -17.65
C SER A 19 11.39 15.61 -16.75
N ALA A 20 10.54 16.47 -17.32
CA ALA A 20 9.40 17.05 -16.60
C ALA A 20 8.47 15.97 -16.00
N GLN A 21 8.22 14.89 -16.75
CA GLN A 21 7.42 13.75 -16.28
C GLN A 21 8.08 13.02 -15.11
N ALA A 22 9.41 12.89 -15.11
CA ALA A 22 10.14 12.29 -13.99
C ALA A 22 10.02 13.16 -12.72
N CYS A 23 10.11 14.48 -12.88
CA CYS A 23 9.94 15.44 -11.78
C CYS A 23 8.52 15.35 -11.19
N PHE A 24 7.49 15.37 -12.04
CA PHE A 24 6.10 15.21 -11.62
C PHE A 24 5.88 13.89 -10.87
N LYS A 25 6.32 12.76 -11.44
CA LYS A 25 6.17 11.44 -10.83
C LYS A 25 6.90 11.35 -9.49
N LYS A 26 8.08 11.98 -9.38
CA LYS A 26 8.83 12.06 -8.12
C LYS A 26 8.05 12.85 -7.07
N TRP A 27 7.51 14.01 -7.43
CA TRP A 27 6.65 14.82 -6.55
C TRP A 27 5.41 14.05 -6.11
N ASP A 28 4.75 13.33 -7.01
CA ASP A 28 3.55 12.57 -6.67
C ASP A 28 3.84 11.46 -5.66
N ASN A 29 4.95 10.74 -5.85
CA ASN A 29 5.42 9.75 -4.89
C ASN A 29 5.74 10.36 -3.52
N LEU A 30 6.32 11.56 -3.48
CA LEU A 30 6.58 12.29 -2.22
C LEU A 30 5.27 12.60 -1.49
N LYS A 31 4.28 13.18 -2.19
CA LYS A 31 2.94 13.44 -1.62
C LYS A 31 2.27 12.19 -1.10
N ASN A 32 2.28 11.09 -1.86
CA ASN A 32 1.63 9.85 -1.46
C ASN A 32 2.26 9.28 -0.19
N ARG A 33 3.60 9.28 -0.13
CA ARG A 33 4.33 8.81 1.06
C ARG A 33 4.08 9.70 2.27
N TYR A 34 4.05 11.02 2.08
CA TYR A 34 3.70 11.97 3.12
C TYR A 34 2.31 11.71 3.70
N LYS A 35 1.30 11.53 2.85
CA LYS A 35 -0.08 11.22 3.27
C LYS A 35 -0.11 9.94 4.11
N ILE A 36 0.53 8.88 3.64
CA ILE A 36 0.57 7.59 4.36
C ILE A 36 1.23 7.75 5.74
N ILE A 37 2.34 8.48 5.82
CA ILE A 37 3.05 8.70 7.10
C ILE A 37 2.18 9.52 8.06
N THR A 38 1.59 10.59 7.56
CA THR A 38 0.72 11.48 8.36
C THR A 38 -0.50 10.73 8.88
N GLU A 39 -1.14 9.93 8.04
CA GLU A 39 -2.28 9.08 8.42
C GLU A 39 -1.90 8.07 9.50
N ARG A 40 -0.75 7.39 9.35
CA ARG A 40 -0.26 6.45 10.36
C ARG A 40 0.06 7.11 11.69
N HIS A 41 0.65 8.32 11.66
CA HIS A 41 0.91 9.10 12.86
C HIS A 41 -0.39 9.48 13.57
N LYS A 42 -1.43 9.90 12.84
CA LYS A 42 -2.76 10.18 13.40
C LYS A 42 -3.40 8.95 14.02
N ALA A 43 -3.33 7.79 13.36
CA ALA A 43 -4.00 6.57 13.80
C ALA A 43 -3.31 5.87 14.99
N THR A 44 -1.98 5.89 15.05
CA THR A 44 -1.22 5.07 16.01
C THR A 44 -0.67 5.88 17.18
N GLY A 45 -0.56 7.21 17.05
CA GLY A 45 0.06 8.08 18.07
C GLY A 45 1.56 7.85 18.31
N ILE A 46 2.13 6.80 17.72
CA ILE A 46 3.53 6.39 17.89
C ILE A 46 4.30 6.80 16.64
N GLY A 47 5.10 7.87 16.77
CA GLY A 47 5.91 8.50 15.73
C GLY A 47 7.15 7.69 15.32
N GLY A 48 6.95 6.51 14.73
CA GLY A 48 8.04 5.59 14.39
C GLY A 48 8.75 5.83 13.06
N THR A 49 8.29 6.76 12.20
CA THR A 49 8.87 6.92 10.86
C THR A 49 9.60 8.25 10.70
N ARG A 50 10.92 8.25 10.92
CA ARG A 50 11.80 9.39 10.60
C ARG A 50 12.09 9.41 9.09
N TRP A 51 11.13 9.90 8.31
CA TRP A 51 11.34 10.14 6.89
C TRP A 51 12.01 11.50 6.70
N ALA A 52 13.17 11.54 6.04
CA ALA A 52 14.00 12.74 5.95
C ALA A 52 13.28 13.96 5.32
N TYR A 53 12.33 13.70 4.42
CA TYR A 53 11.55 14.74 3.75
C TYR A 53 10.28 15.14 4.52
N LEU A 54 10.02 14.56 5.69
CA LEU A 54 8.78 14.85 6.43
C LEU A 54 8.67 16.32 6.82
N GLY A 55 9.75 16.91 7.38
CA GLY A 55 9.76 18.33 7.77
C GLY A 55 9.51 19.25 6.56
N VAL A 56 10.35 19.12 5.53
CA VAL A 56 10.23 19.90 4.29
C VAL A 56 8.84 19.75 3.65
N MET A 57 8.28 18.53 3.64
CA MET A 57 6.94 18.31 3.08
C MET A 57 5.82 18.85 3.95
N THR A 58 5.99 18.81 5.28
CA THR A 58 5.10 19.46 6.23
C THR A 58 5.09 20.96 5.99
N ASP A 59 6.24 21.60 5.83
CA ASP A 59 6.32 23.03 5.58
C ASP A 59 5.60 23.42 4.28
N ILE A 60 5.86 22.68 3.19
CA ILE A 60 5.26 22.95 1.87
C ILE A 60 3.74 22.66 1.83
N LEU A 61 3.24 21.68 2.60
CA LEU A 61 1.84 21.21 2.50
C LEU A 61 0.93 21.62 3.66
N GLN A 62 1.46 21.95 4.85
CA GLN A 62 0.65 22.28 6.03
C GLN A 62 0.40 23.79 6.16
N GLU A 63 1.17 24.64 5.49
CA GLU A 63 0.97 26.11 5.51
C GLU A 63 -0.46 26.50 5.09
N ASP A 64 -1.11 25.69 4.22
CA ASP A 64 -2.47 25.91 3.72
C ASP A 64 -3.60 25.39 4.65
N THR A 65 -3.28 24.59 5.68
CA THR A 65 -4.30 23.94 6.54
C THR A 65 -4.62 24.74 7.82
N SER A 66 -4.01 25.90 8.02
CA SER A 66 -4.32 26.78 9.17
C SER A 66 -5.71 27.43 9.07
N MET A 67 -6.40 27.29 7.95
CA MET A 67 -7.81 27.68 7.81
C MET A 67 -8.73 26.46 7.73
N THR A 68 -9.52 26.30 8.78
CA THR A 68 -10.76 25.51 8.88
C THR A 68 -10.59 24.01 9.15
N ALA A 69 -10.87 23.63 10.39
CA ALA A 69 -11.21 22.25 10.73
C ALA A 69 -12.47 21.83 9.94
N PRO A 70 -12.51 20.66 9.29
CA PRO A 70 -13.73 20.17 8.68
C PRO A 70 -14.76 19.90 9.78
N VAL A 71 -15.91 20.58 9.71
CA VAL A 71 -17.07 20.26 10.56
C VAL A 71 -17.54 18.86 10.16
N ILE A 72 -17.39 17.89 11.06
CA ILE A 72 -17.89 16.53 10.86
C ILE A 72 -19.40 16.56 11.07
N ASN A 73 -20.16 16.71 10.00
CA ASN A 73 -21.60 16.48 10.03
C ASN A 73 -21.81 14.96 10.07
N SER A 74 -22.05 14.42 11.26
CA SER A 74 -22.35 12.99 11.47
C SER A 74 -23.74 12.65 10.94
N SER A 75 -23.85 12.32 9.66
CA SER A 75 -25.04 11.68 9.11
C SER A 75 -24.86 10.16 9.13
N LEU A 76 -25.40 9.54 10.17
CA LEU A 76 -25.50 8.08 10.37
C LEU A 76 -26.55 7.50 9.39
N ASN A 77 -26.20 7.38 8.12
CA ASN A 77 -27.07 6.73 7.14
C ASN A 77 -26.35 5.53 6.52
N GLY A 78 -26.65 4.34 7.06
CA GLY A 78 -26.57 3.11 6.27
C GLY A 78 -25.51 2.06 6.66
N ILE A 79 -25.28 1.78 7.95
CA ILE A 79 -24.64 0.50 8.31
C ILE A 79 -25.72 -0.58 8.29
N LYS A 80 -25.85 -1.30 7.17
CA LYS A 80 -26.69 -2.49 7.09
C LYS A 80 -25.89 -3.68 7.62
N VAL A 81 -26.14 -4.04 8.88
CA VAL A 81 -25.59 -5.25 9.49
C VAL A 81 -26.24 -6.46 8.82
N TYR A 82 -25.48 -7.18 8.00
CA TYR A 82 -25.89 -8.50 7.54
C TYR A 82 -25.57 -9.51 8.64
N ALA A 83 -26.60 -9.93 9.37
CA ALA A 83 -26.54 -11.08 10.25
C ALA A 83 -26.20 -12.34 9.43
N ARG A 84 -25.11 -13.01 9.81
CA ARG A 84 -24.70 -14.29 9.22
C ARG A 84 -25.49 -15.43 9.87
N SER A 85 -26.45 -15.96 9.14
CA SER A 85 -27.07 -17.27 9.40
C SER A 85 -26.67 -18.25 8.31
N LYS A 86 -26.35 -19.50 8.70
CA LYS A 86 -25.96 -20.61 7.81
C LYS A 86 -27.16 -21.41 7.32
N ALA A 87 -26.94 -22.02 6.14
CA ALA A 87 -27.52 -23.23 5.55
C ALA A 87 -28.77 -23.09 4.65
N GLY A 88 -28.68 -23.67 3.44
CA GLY A 88 -29.77 -23.88 2.49
C GLY A 88 -29.32 -23.77 1.04
N GLU A 89 -29.21 -24.91 0.36
CA GLU A 89 -28.76 -25.15 -1.02
C GLU A 89 -29.92 -25.04 -2.03
N SER A 90 -29.61 -24.63 -3.28
CA SER A 90 -30.14 -25.15 -4.57
C SER A 90 -29.96 -24.15 -5.73
N ASP A 91 -29.55 -24.71 -6.87
CA ASP A 91 -29.19 -24.12 -8.16
C ASP A 91 -30.34 -23.46 -8.94
N GLU A 92 -30.06 -22.39 -9.72
CA GLU A 92 -29.96 -22.43 -11.19
C GLU A 92 -29.82 -21.03 -11.83
N GLU A 93 -28.83 -20.96 -12.72
CA GLU A 93 -28.73 -20.30 -14.03
C GLU A 93 -29.13 -18.83 -14.36
N ASN A 94 -28.09 -18.14 -14.87
CA ASN A 94 -28.00 -17.46 -16.17
C ASN A 94 -28.28 -15.93 -16.25
N GLY A 95 -27.31 -15.19 -16.84
CA GLY A 95 -27.55 -13.86 -17.39
C GLY A 95 -26.41 -12.82 -17.31
N SER A 96 -25.44 -12.93 -18.22
CA SER A 96 -24.86 -11.83 -19.02
C SER A 96 -23.97 -10.71 -18.43
N ALA A 97 -22.75 -10.66 -18.99
CA ALA A 97 -21.88 -9.49 -19.31
C ALA A 97 -21.21 -8.75 -18.12
N VAL A 98 -19.91 -8.39 -18.10
CA VAL A 98 -19.01 -7.85 -19.15
C VAL A 98 -17.55 -8.16 -18.74
N PRO A 99 -16.62 -8.41 -19.68
CA PRO A 99 -15.20 -8.62 -19.37
C PRO A 99 -14.46 -7.31 -19.06
N THR A 100 -13.66 -7.35 -18.01
CA THR A 100 -12.72 -6.28 -17.62
C THR A 100 -11.68 -6.09 -18.73
N ALA A 101 -11.79 -4.97 -19.44
CA ALA A 101 -10.84 -4.53 -20.46
C ALA A 101 -9.46 -4.27 -19.82
N GLY A 102 -8.55 -5.23 -20.02
CA GLY A 102 -7.12 -5.02 -19.83
C GLY A 102 -6.63 -3.98 -20.83
N TRP A 103 -5.83 -3.05 -20.31
CA TRP A 103 -5.28 -1.91 -21.02
C TRP A 103 -4.51 -2.34 -22.27
N SER A 104 -5.09 -2.03 -23.42
CA SER A 104 -4.49 -2.18 -24.74
C SER A 104 -3.60 -0.98 -25.02
N PHE A 105 -2.29 -1.22 -25.02
CA PHE A 105 -1.27 -0.30 -25.52
C PHE A 105 -1.34 -0.35 -27.05
N GLN A 106 -1.89 0.69 -27.66
CA GLN A 106 -1.79 0.92 -29.10
C GLN A 106 -0.56 1.78 -29.37
N GLU A 107 0.40 1.21 -30.09
CA GLU A 107 1.41 1.98 -30.79
C GLU A 107 1.08 1.92 -32.29
N THR A 108 0.80 3.10 -32.84
CA THR A 108 0.46 3.34 -34.23
C THR A 108 1.73 3.55 -35.05
N ALA A 109 1.90 2.82 -36.16
CA ALA A 109 2.26 3.35 -37.48
C ALA A 109 2.49 2.21 -38.50
N SER A 110 1.96 2.42 -39.70
CA SER A 110 2.11 1.59 -40.91
C SER A 110 3.00 2.33 -41.94
N PRO A 111 3.17 1.88 -43.20
CA PRO A 111 4.26 1.02 -43.71
C PRO A 111 5.18 1.75 -44.73
N ASP A 112 6.40 1.25 -44.95
CA ASP A 112 7.03 1.18 -46.29
C ASP A 112 8.37 0.38 -46.27
N GLN A 113 8.51 -0.54 -47.23
CA GLN A 113 9.61 -1.50 -47.45
C GLN A 113 10.72 -0.93 -48.38
N PRO A 114 11.70 -1.70 -48.97
CA PRO A 114 12.32 -3.01 -48.66
C PRO A 114 13.88 -2.98 -48.73
N ARG A 115 14.56 -4.10 -48.35
CA ARG A 115 15.57 -4.79 -49.19
C ARG A 115 16.16 -6.07 -48.55
N THR A 116 15.93 -7.19 -49.25
CA THR A 116 16.79 -8.38 -49.52
C THR A 116 17.22 -9.35 -48.40
N SER A 117 16.57 -10.53 -48.40
CA SER A 117 17.06 -11.95 -48.41
C SER A 117 18.31 -12.41 -47.61
N PRO A 118 18.50 -13.72 -47.29
CA PRO A 118 17.63 -14.91 -47.45
C PRO A 118 17.46 -15.78 -46.17
N CYS A 119 16.54 -16.74 -46.26
CA CYS A 119 16.26 -17.82 -45.31
C CYS A 119 17.48 -18.57 -44.76
N VAL A 120 17.45 -18.89 -43.46
CA VAL A 120 17.91 -20.19 -42.95
C VAL A 120 16.87 -20.74 -41.98
N LEU A 121 16.23 -21.82 -42.42
CA LEU A 121 15.41 -22.69 -41.59
C LEU A 121 16.36 -23.43 -40.64
N SER A 122 16.32 -23.14 -39.34
CA SER A 122 17.08 -23.92 -38.34
C SER A 122 16.32 -24.01 -37.03
N GLY A 123 15.86 -25.24 -36.74
CA GLY A 123 15.57 -25.79 -35.42
C GLY A 123 14.79 -24.93 -34.43
N TYR A 124 13.48 -25.17 -34.32
CA TYR A 124 12.77 -24.90 -33.08
C TYR A 124 13.29 -25.86 -32.00
N ALA A 125 14.33 -25.44 -31.27
CA ALA A 125 14.64 -26.02 -29.97
C ALA A 125 13.73 -25.34 -28.95
N GLU A 126 12.74 -26.08 -28.45
CA GLU A 126 11.89 -25.66 -27.35
C GLU A 126 12.74 -25.22 -26.16
N THR A 127 12.61 -23.94 -25.76
CA THR A 127 13.19 -23.49 -24.49
C THR A 127 12.42 -24.16 -23.34
N PRO A 128 13.08 -24.89 -22.43
CA PRO A 128 12.40 -25.56 -21.34
C PRO A 128 11.77 -24.53 -20.38
N PRO A 129 10.63 -24.86 -19.75
CA PRO A 129 9.96 -23.95 -18.83
C PRO A 129 10.89 -23.61 -17.66
N ARG A 130 11.11 -22.31 -17.44
CA ARG A 130 11.85 -21.81 -16.28
C ARG A 130 11.13 -22.25 -15.00
N LYS A 131 11.59 -23.35 -14.40
CA LYS A 131 11.20 -23.76 -13.05
C LYS A 131 11.65 -22.66 -12.09
N GLY A 132 10.68 -21.90 -11.55
CA GLY A 132 10.94 -20.95 -10.48
C GLY A 132 11.58 -21.69 -9.31
N LYS A 133 12.84 -21.37 -9.00
CA LYS A 133 13.51 -21.86 -7.79
C LYS A 133 12.71 -21.33 -6.60
N LYS A 134 11.86 -22.18 -6.00
CA LYS A 134 11.31 -21.93 -4.66
C LYS A 134 12.50 -21.75 -3.73
N ARG A 135 12.72 -20.50 -3.28
CA ARG A 135 13.77 -20.19 -2.32
C ARG A 135 13.51 -21.07 -1.09
N LYS A 136 14.51 -21.86 -0.69
CA LYS A 136 14.42 -22.64 0.56
C LYS A 136 14.10 -21.65 1.67
N ARG A 137 12.98 -21.88 2.36
CA ARG A 137 12.56 -21.05 3.48
C ARG A 137 13.57 -21.28 4.58
N GLU A 138 14.46 -20.31 4.79
CA GLU A 138 15.39 -20.36 5.90
C GLU A 138 14.59 -20.35 7.20
N GLU A 139 15.02 -21.15 8.17
CA GLU A 139 14.49 -21.11 9.53
C GLU A 139 14.47 -19.66 10.01
N PRO A 140 13.37 -19.20 10.65
CA PRO A 140 13.30 -17.84 11.13
C PRO A 140 14.47 -17.59 12.10
N PRO A 141 15.15 -16.42 12.01
CA PRO A 141 16.26 -16.10 12.88
C PRO A 141 15.91 -16.32 14.36
N THR A 142 16.86 -16.83 15.14
CA THR A 142 16.67 -17.17 16.56
C THR A 142 16.18 -15.98 17.38
N TRP A 143 16.70 -14.79 17.10
CA TRP A 143 16.28 -13.55 17.76
C TRP A 143 14.79 -13.25 17.59
N LEU A 144 14.16 -13.66 16.48
CA LEU A 144 12.74 -13.45 16.24
C LEU A 144 11.89 -14.39 17.11
N LYS A 145 12.34 -15.63 17.32
CA LYS A 145 11.69 -16.58 18.23
C LYS A 145 11.74 -16.05 19.67
N GLU A 146 12.92 -15.61 20.11
CA GLU A 146 13.12 -15.00 21.44
C GLU A 146 12.28 -13.75 21.63
N PHE A 147 12.20 -12.90 20.61
CA PHE A 147 11.37 -11.70 20.63
C PHE A 147 9.88 -12.05 20.78
N LEU A 148 9.37 -12.97 19.97
CA LEU A 148 7.96 -13.40 20.04
C LEU A 148 7.62 -14.00 21.40
N GLU A 149 8.50 -14.85 21.93
CA GLU A 149 8.35 -15.46 23.25
C GLU A 149 8.30 -14.38 24.34
N LYS A 150 9.23 -13.42 24.31
CA LYS A 150 9.25 -12.31 25.27
C LYS A 150 8.01 -11.43 25.16
N THR A 151 7.50 -11.19 23.95
CA THR A 151 6.26 -10.43 23.76
C THR A 151 5.04 -11.19 24.27
N SER A 152 4.98 -12.52 24.07
CA SER A 152 3.92 -13.38 24.61
C SER A 152 3.89 -13.29 26.14
N GLN A 153 5.04 -13.49 26.79
CA GLN A 153 5.16 -13.42 28.24
C GLN A 153 4.75 -12.06 28.81
N ALA A 154 5.04 -10.96 28.10
CA ALA A 154 4.63 -9.63 28.53
C ALA A 154 3.11 -9.45 28.46
N ILE A 155 2.45 -10.01 27.44
CA ILE A 155 1.00 -9.98 27.27
C ILE A 155 0.32 -10.85 28.33
N ASP A 156 0.86 -12.04 28.60
CA ASP A 156 0.31 -12.95 29.61
C ASP A 156 0.33 -12.30 31.00
N ARG A 157 1.47 -11.70 31.38
CA ARG A 157 1.59 -10.93 32.64
C ARG A 157 0.58 -9.79 32.75
N LEU A 158 0.36 -9.05 31.66
CA LEU A 158 -0.62 -7.97 31.66
C LEU A 158 -2.04 -8.51 31.82
N THR A 159 -2.33 -9.64 31.17
CA THR A 159 -3.62 -10.32 31.25
C THR A 159 -3.91 -10.80 32.67
N ASP A 160 -2.91 -11.37 33.35
CA ASP A 160 -3.02 -11.81 34.74
C ASP A 160 -3.31 -10.65 35.69
N VAL A 161 -2.58 -9.53 35.56
CA VAL A 161 -2.82 -8.32 36.38
C VAL A 161 -4.22 -7.75 36.15
N VAL A 162 -4.69 -7.75 34.90
CA VAL A 162 -6.04 -7.29 34.58
C VAL A 162 -7.10 -8.24 35.15
N ALA A 163 -6.87 -9.55 35.08
CA ALA A 163 -7.76 -10.55 35.67
C ALA A 163 -7.85 -10.43 37.19
N GLU A 164 -6.71 -10.23 37.87
CA GLU A 164 -6.64 -10.03 39.32
C GLU A 164 -7.40 -8.76 39.73
N ARG A 165 -7.15 -7.63 39.05
CA ARG A 165 -7.89 -6.38 39.28
C ARG A 165 -9.40 -6.60 39.12
N ASN A 166 -9.82 -7.26 38.04
CA ASN A 166 -11.23 -7.52 37.77
C ASN A 166 -11.86 -8.43 38.83
N MET A 167 -11.11 -9.40 39.36
CA MET A 167 -11.57 -10.26 40.44
C MET A 167 -11.77 -9.47 41.74
N LEU A 168 -10.82 -8.62 42.11
CA LEU A 168 -10.93 -7.76 43.30
C LEU A 168 -12.11 -6.79 43.18
N LEU A 169 -12.35 -6.23 41.99
CA LEU A 169 -13.50 -5.37 41.75
C LEU A 169 -14.82 -6.13 41.93
N LYS A 170 -14.92 -7.37 41.44
CA LYS A 170 -16.11 -8.22 41.66
C LYS A 170 -16.36 -8.48 43.15
N GLN A 171 -15.31 -8.82 43.90
CA GLN A 171 -15.42 -9.05 45.35
C GLN A 171 -15.85 -7.79 46.12
N LEU A 172 -15.42 -6.61 45.69
CA LEU A 172 -15.83 -5.35 46.31
C LEU A 172 -17.31 -5.04 46.03
N ILE A 173 -17.77 -5.28 44.80
CA ILE A 173 -19.17 -5.09 44.41
C ILE A 173 -20.08 -6.04 45.18
N GLU A 174 -19.68 -7.29 45.40
CA GLU A 174 -20.47 -8.28 46.17
C GLU A 174 -20.57 -7.97 47.68
N LYS A 175 -19.69 -7.09 48.20
CA LYS A 175 -19.66 -6.70 49.62
C LYS A 175 -20.40 -5.39 49.92
N LEU A 176 -20.94 -4.72 48.89
CA LEU A 176 -21.79 -3.52 49.00
C LEU A 176 -23.26 -3.92 48.96
#